data_AF-A0A371D8E9-F1
#
_entry.id   AF-A0A371D8E9-F1
#
_cell.length_a   1.000
_cell.length_b   1.000
_cell.length_c   1.000
_cell.angle_alpha   90.00
_cell.angle_beta   90.00
_cell.angle_gamma   90.00
#
_symmetry.space_group_name_H-M   'P 1'
#
loop_
_entity.id
_entity.type
_entity.pdbx_description
1 polymer ?
#
loop_
_entity_poly.entity_id
_entity_poly.type
_entity_poly.pdbx_seq_one_letter_code
_entity_poly.pdbx_strand_id
1 'polypeptide(L)'
;MLVRAIQLSQNTPFVWGYIDKPSEGQLFLIFQTPQLGFPIDGIVYQDREQRYTIPQQDGRELEVAEVKFGFIPGIDSMAYRVRRRYRLQKGGHPQLVLVHYSRGQANPIVPGMNQPVRNYPLRPVNEPAIFVMGPRQGQKVFPGQEGAPMPHGPGRPGMSYGVPGMPIPGNPQAMLAQQNSNMEALERRRQRAVSMGQQQAAARIVEEDDSADESETISTRTLALTRYRRNHEFMNEVFMYAAFGDKKAAPPPPPFSMFKLSDLEEKVAKLTAEVEDLKSKSAARKEAAASAAGELRDVPMDGLAIAETTA
;
A
#
# COMPACT_ATOMS: atom_id res chain seq x y z
N MET A 1 18.67 -14.06 5.35
CA MET A 1 18.73 -12.59 5.61
C MET A 1 17.42 -12.04 6.13
N LEU A 2 16.28 -12.22 5.44
CA LEU A 2 14.97 -11.68 5.86
C LEU A 2 14.57 -12.04 7.30
N VAL A 3 14.82 -13.27 7.76
CA VAL A 3 14.53 -13.68 9.14
C VAL A 3 15.31 -12.83 10.16
N ARG A 4 16.61 -12.60 9.92
CA ARG A 4 17.44 -11.69 10.75
C ARG A 4 16.98 -10.24 10.63
N ALA A 5 16.55 -9.82 9.44
CA ALA A 5 16.05 -8.47 9.21
C ALA A 5 14.85 -8.14 10.10
N ILE A 6 13.99 -9.12 10.41
CA ILE A 6 12.87 -8.93 11.34
C ILE A 6 13.38 -8.56 12.73
N GLN A 7 14.38 -9.30 13.25
CA GLN A 7 14.98 -9.04 14.56
C GLN A 7 15.66 -7.67 14.61
N LEU A 8 16.43 -7.31 13.57
CA LEU A 8 17.10 -6.02 13.47
C LEU A 8 16.10 -4.85 13.44
N SER A 9 15.01 -5.00 12.69
CA SER A 9 14.00 -3.95 12.51
C SER A 9 13.19 -3.62 13.77
N GLN A 10 13.29 -4.45 14.83
CA GLN A 10 12.70 -4.12 16.13
C GLN A 10 13.50 -3.04 16.88
N ASN A 11 14.80 -2.93 16.61
CA ASN A 11 15.73 -2.07 17.34
C ASN A 11 16.39 -0.99 16.47
N THR A 12 16.22 -1.06 15.14
CA THR A 12 16.79 -0.10 14.19
C THR A 12 15.68 0.76 13.57
N PRO A 13 15.73 2.09 13.71
CA PRO A 13 14.78 2.97 13.06
C PRO A 13 15.07 3.06 11.54
N PHE A 14 14.01 3.19 10.75
CA PHE A 14 14.07 3.37 9.31
C PHE A 14 14.07 4.86 8.98
N VAL A 15 14.82 5.25 7.95
CA VAL A 15 14.88 6.63 7.47
C VAL A 15 14.12 6.76 6.16
N TRP A 16 13.51 7.91 5.96
CA TRP A 16 12.96 8.28 4.66
C TRP A 16 14.08 8.73 3.75
N GLY A 17 14.07 8.23 2.51
CA GLY A 17 15.10 8.56 1.54
C GLY A 17 14.77 7.99 0.16
N TYR A 18 15.49 8.49 -0.85
CA TYR A 18 15.39 7.96 -2.19
C TYR A 18 16.42 6.85 -2.39
N ILE A 19 15.97 5.73 -2.97
CA ILE A 19 16.85 4.85 -3.72
C ILE A 19 16.89 5.43 -5.14
N ASP A 20 18.07 5.83 -5.62
CA ASP A 20 18.26 6.40 -6.95
C ASP A 20 19.43 5.74 -7.64
N LYS A 21 19.19 5.19 -8.83
CA LYS A 21 20.22 4.61 -9.71
C LYS A 21 21.17 3.68 -8.95
N PRO A 22 20.65 2.69 -8.19
CA PRO A 22 21.47 1.84 -7.34
C PRO A 22 22.48 1.05 -8.16
N SER A 23 23.68 0.91 -7.60
CA SER A 23 24.77 0.12 -8.19
C SER A 23 24.45 -1.37 -8.16
N GLU A 24 25.13 -2.14 -9.01
CA GLU A 24 25.05 -3.59 -9.00
C GLU A 24 25.47 -4.16 -7.63
N GLY A 25 24.77 -5.19 -7.16
CA GLY A 25 25.01 -5.84 -5.87
C GLY A 25 24.41 -5.11 -4.66
N GLN A 26 23.84 -3.92 -4.83
CA GLN A 26 23.24 -3.20 -3.70
C GLN A 26 21.98 -3.90 -3.18
N LEU A 27 21.91 -3.97 -1.85
CA LEU A 27 20.81 -4.56 -1.09
C LEU A 27 20.24 -3.51 -0.16
N PHE A 28 18.90 -3.40 -0.14
CA PHE A 28 18.18 -2.51 0.76
C PHE A 28 17.09 -3.28 1.48
N LEU A 29 16.97 -3.04 2.78
CA LEU A 29 15.80 -3.44 3.54
C LEU A 29 14.85 -2.24 3.61
N ILE A 30 13.65 -2.38 3.07
CA ILE A 30 12.64 -1.33 3.10
C ILE A 30 11.40 -1.81 3.84
N PHE A 31 10.66 -0.83 4.36
CA PHE A 31 9.31 -1.02 4.86
C PHE A 31 8.32 -0.51 3.82
N GLN A 32 7.50 -1.40 3.28
CA GLN A 32 6.52 -1.07 2.25
C GLN A 32 5.21 -1.81 2.51
N THR A 33 4.10 -1.10 2.46
CA THR A 33 2.77 -1.71 2.56
C THR A 33 2.41 -2.42 1.24
N PRO A 34 1.83 -3.64 1.28
CA PRO A 34 1.52 -4.43 0.08
C PRO A 34 0.61 -3.73 -0.94
N GLN A 35 -0.19 -2.77 -0.49
CA GLN A 35 -1.16 -2.05 -1.29
C GLN A 35 -0.51 -0.96 -2.16
N LEU A 36 0.69 -0.49 -1.78
CA LEU A 36 1.42 0.52 -2.53
C LEU A 36 2.33 -0.12 -3.57
N GLY A 37 2.33 0.43 -4.78
CA GLY A 37 3.31 0.09 -5.82
C GLY A 37 4.74 0.34 -5.35
N PHE A 38 5.71 -0.34 -5.97
CA PHE A 38 7.11 -0.08 -5.66
C PHE A 38 7.49 1.36 -6.04
N PRO A 39 8.12 2.12 -5.14
CA PRO A 39 8.56 3.48 -5.47
C PRO A 39 9.54 3.46 -6.63
N ILE A 40 9.50 4.49 -7.45
CA ILE A 40 10.46 4.66 -8.55
C ILE A 40 11.87 4.64 -7.95
N ASP A 41 12.81 3.92 -8.55
CA ASP A 41 14.21 3.76 -8.11
C ASP A 41 15.24 4.37 -9.09
N GLY A 42 14.76 5.01 -10.16
CA GLY A 42 15.57 5.68 -11.18
C GLY A 42 15.99 4.74 -12.32
N ILE A 43 15.56 3.48 -12.28
CA ILE A 43 15.77 2.48 -13.33
C ILE A 43 14.48 2.32 -14.14
N VAL A 44 14.61 2.33 -15.46
CA VAL A 44 13.55 1.93 -16.40
C VAL A 44 13.67 0.43 -16.64
N TYR A 45 12.57 -0.31 -16.56
CA TYR A 45 12.53 -1.72 -16.93
C TYR A 45 11.72 -1.91 -18.21
N GLN A 46 12.25 -2.70 -19.14
CA GLN A 46 11.55 -3.06 -20.37
C GLN A 46 10.62 -4.26 -20.18
N ASP A 47 10.89 -5.10 -19.18
CA ASP A 47 10.07 -6.26 -18.84
C ASP A 47 9.01 -5.92 -17.80
N ARG A 48 7.97 -6.76 -17.74
CA ARG A 48 6.98 -6.72 -16.66
C ARG A 48 7.53 -7.41 -15.41
N GLU A 49 7.14 -6.92 -14.24
CA GLU A 49 7.49 -7.58 -12.98
C GLU A 49 6.75 -8.91 -12.85
N GLN A 50 7.50 -9.99 -12.72
CA GLN A 50 7.01 -11.35 -12.50
C GLN A 50 7.02 -11.66 -11.02
N ARG A 51 5.93 -12.26 -10.52
CA ARG A 51 5.77 -12.55 -9.10
C ARG A 51 5.43 -14.02 -8.89
N TYR A 52 6.16 -14.67 -7.99
CA TYR A 52 5.97 -16.08 -7.66
C TYR A 52 6.30 -16.35 -6.19
N THR A 53 5.74 -17.44 -5.66
CA THR A 53 5.93 -17.84 -4.27
C THR A 53 6.72 -19.15 -4.21
N ILE A 54 7.69 -19.20 -3.31
CA ILE A 54 8.50 -20.39 -3.03
C ILE A 54 8.14 -20.88 -1.63
N PRO A 55 7.56 -22.09 -1.50
CA PRO A 55 7.35 -22.70 -0.20
C PRO A 55 8.71 -23.07 0.42
N GLN A 56 8.91 -22.70 1.68
CA GLN A 56 10.09 -23.06 2.45
C GLN A 56 9.77 -24.29 3.32
N GLN A 57 10.78 -25.11 3.61
CA GLN A 57 10.64 -26.34 4.42
C GLN A 57 10.02 -26.09 5.81
N ASP A 58 10.20 -24.91 6.38
CA ASP A 58 9.70 -24.54 7.72
C ASP A 58 8.23 -24.06 7.73
N GLY A 59 7.46 -24.32 6.67
CA GLY A 59 6.08 -23.83 6.53
C GLY A 59 5.97 -22.32 6.28
N ARG A 60 7.09 -21.66 5.99
CA ARG A 60 7.16 -20.26 5.55
C ARG A 60 6.96 -20.17 4.05
N GLU A 61 6.49 -19.01 3.59
CA GLU A 61 6.32 -18.74 2.16
C GLU A 61 7.11 -17.49 1.79
N LEU A 62 8.09 -17.67 0.91
CA LEU A 62 8.89 -16.58 0.36
C LEU A 62 8.26 -16.15 -0.95
N GLU A 63 7.82 -14.91 -1.01
CA GLU A 63 7.43 -14.29 -2.27
C GLU A 63 8.61 -13.57 -2.90
N VAL A 64 8.78 -13.79 -4.19
CA VAL A 64 9.77 -13.13 -5.03
C VAL A 64 9.04 -12.36 -6.13
N ALA A 65 9.31 -11.06 -6.22
CA ALA A 65 8.96 -10.24 -7.37
C ALA A 65 10.24 -9.84 -8.11
N GLU A 66 10.35 -10.25 -9.37
CA GLU A 66 11.53 -10.08 -10.23
C GLU A 66 11.16 -9.23 -11.44
N VAL A 67 12.01 -8.24 -11.75
CA VAL A 67 11.91 -7.48 -13.00
C VAL A 67 13.28 -7.40 -13.66
N LYS A 68 13.34 -7.69 -14.97
CA LYS A 68 14.55 -7.78 -15.77
C LYS A 68 14.64 -6.67 -16.80
N PHE A 69 15.79 -6.61 -17.48
CA PHE A 69 16.08 -5.64 -18.54
C PHE A 69 15.89 -4.20 -18.07
N GLY A 70 16.44 -3.92 -16.89
CA GLY A 70 16.55 -2.60 -16.31
C GLY A 70 17.72 -1.82 -16.89
N PHE A 71 17.56 -0.51 -17.06
CA PHE A 71 18.61 0.41 -17.47
C PHE A 71 18.36 1.81 -16.90
N ILE A 72 19.43 2.60 -16.80
CA ILE A 72 19.35 4.01 -16.44
C ILE A 72 19.42 4.85 -17.73
N PRO A 73 18.36 5.60 -18.07
CA PRO A 73 18.32 6.42 -19.28
C PRO A 73 19.49 7.39 -19.38
N GLY A 74 20.09 7.46 -20.58
CA GLY A 74 21.24 8.32 -20.88
C GLY A 74 22.57 7.91 -20.23
N ILE A 75 22.60 6.83 -19.42
CA ILE A 75 23.82 6.34 -18.78
C ILE A 75 24.17 4.95 -19.28
N ASP A 76 23.23 4.01 -19.20
CA ASP A 76 23.47 2.63 -19.64
C ASP A 76 23.30 2.53 -21.17
N SER A 77 24.19 1.79 -21.83
CA SER A 77 24.13 1.51 -23.27
C SER A 77 23.26 0.29 -23.61
N MET A 78 23.04 -0.60 -22.64
CA MET A 78 22.23 -1.81 -22.75
C MET A 78 21.42 -2.01 -21.48
N ALA A 79 20.31 -2.73 -21.58
CA ALA A 79 19.48 -3.10 -20.45
C ALA A 79 19.91 -4.44 -19.86
N TYR A 80 20.58 -4.39 -18.71
CA TYR A 80 21.14 -5.54 -18.03
C TYR A 80 20.80 -5.60 -16.54
N ARG A 81 20.18 -4.56 -15.96
CA ARG A 81 19.89 -4.52 -14.51
C ARG A 81 18.68 -5.38 -14.19
N VAL A 82 18.71 -6.03 -13.04
CA VAL A 82 17.63 -6.87 -12.52
C VAL A 82 17.34 -6.48 -11.08
N ARG A 83 16.07 -6.23 -10.77
CA ARG A 83 15.61 -5.99 -9.40
C ARG A 83 14.79 -7.17 -8.91
N ARG A 84 15.17 -7.70 -7.75
CA ARG A 84 14.42 -8.74 -7.05
C ARG A 84 13.96 -8.21 -5.70
N ARG A 85 12.68 -8.38 -5.41
CA ARG A 85 12.06 -8.02 -4.14
C ARG A 85 11.63 -9.29 -3.45
N TYR A 86 12.10 -9.47 -2.23
CA TYR A 86 11.85 -10.65 -1.43
C TYR A 86 11.03 -10.25 -0.20
N ARG A 87 9.94 -10.96 0.06
CA ARG A 87 9.18 -10.81 1.31
C ARG A 87 8.70 -12.16 1.83
N LEU A 88 8.60 -12.29 3.14
CA LEU A 88 7.97 -13.45 3.76
C LEU A 88 6.47 -13.19 3.88
N GLN A 89 5.67 -13.88 3.06
CA GLN A 89 4.20 -13.83 3.12
C GLN A 89 3.69 -14.56 4.36
N LYS A 90 4.24 -15.75 4.63
CA LYS A 90 3.89 -16.59 5.78
C LYS A 90 5.11 -16.81 6.67
N GLY A 91 4.91 -16.67 7.98
CA GLY A 91 5.96 -16.88 8.99
C GLY A 91 7.05 -15.80 9.03
N GLY A 92 6.69 -14.57 8.64
CA GLY A 92 7.53 -13.37 8.73
C GLY A 92 6.70 -12.09 8.72
N HIS A 93 7.33 -10.95 8.42
CA HIS A 93 6.64 -9.66 8.36
C HIS A 93 6.41 -9.22 6.90
N PRO A 94 5.17 -9.19 6.39
CA PRO A 94 4.89 -9.00 4.96
C PRO A 94 5.21 -7.59 4.44
N GLN A 95 5.37 -6.61 5.34
CA GLN A 95 5.74 -5.24 4.99
C GLN A 95 7.26 -5.02 4.93
N LEU A 96 8.06 -5.99 5.41
CA LEU A 96 9.50 -5.93 5.23
C LEU A 96 9.87 -6.55 3.88
N VAL A 97 10.48 -5.74 3.03
CA VAL A 97 10.87 -6.14 1.69
C VAL A 97 12.38 -5.96 1.56
N LEU A 98 13.08 -7.05 1.21
CA LEU A 98 14.48 -6.99 0.84
C LEU A 98 14.57 -6.77 -0.67
N VAL A 99 15.17 -5.66 -1.09
CA VAL A 99 15.36 -5.29 -2.49
C VAL A 99 16.81 -5.55 -2.86
N HIS A 100 17.02 -6.31 -3.94
CA HIS A 100 18.34 -6.65 -4.46
C HIS A 100 18.45 -6.19 -5.90
N TYR A 101 19.47 -5.36 -6.17
CA TYR A 101 19.85 -4.94 -7.51
C TYR A 101 21.02 -5.79 -7.98
N SER A 102 20.87 -6.46 -9.11
CA SER A 102 21.86 -7.40 -9.64
C SER A 102 22.00 -7.24 -11.16
N ARG A 103 23.05 -7.82 -11.71
CA ARG A 103 23.28 -7.90 -13.14
C ARG A 103 22.60 -9.14 -13.73
N GLY A 104 21.97 -8.98 -14.87
CA GLY A 104 21.37 -10.05 -15.67
C GLY A 104 21.88 -10.03 -17.11
N GLN A 105 21.18 -10.74 -17.99
CA GLN A 105 21.47 -10.75 -19.42
C GLN A 105 21.24 -9.37 -20.03
N ALA A 106 22.17 -8.92 -20.88
CA ALA A 106 22.06 -7.66 -21.59
C ALA A 106 21.12 -7.77 -22.79
N ASN A 107 20.25 -6.77 -22.96
CA ASN A 107 19.34 -6.61 -24.08
C ASN A 107 19.46 -5.17 -24.64
N PRO A 108 19.35 -4.93 -25.96
CA PRO A 108 19.28 -3.58 -26.50
C PRO A 108 18.17 -2.73 -25.84
N ILE A 109 18.42 -1.43 -25.72
CA ILE A 109 17.46 -0.48 -25.17
C ILE A 109 16.45 -0.08 -26.26
N VAL A 110 15.15 -0.23 -25.97
CA VAL A 110 14.10 0.30 -26.85
C VAL A 110 14.14 1.83 -26.84
N PRO A 111 14.35 2.49 -28.00
CA PRO A 111 14.59 3.95 -28.04
C PRO A 111 13.48 4.78 -27.39
N GLY A 112 12.22 4.38 -27.54
CA GLY A 112 11.06 5.10 -26.95
C GLY A 112 11.02 5.06 -25.42
N MET A 113 11.70 4.11 -24.78
CA MET A 113 11.77 4.00 -23.31
C MET A 113 12.99 4.70 -22.72
N ASN A 114 13.90 5.22 -23.55
CA ASN A 114 15.13 5.87 -23.10
C ASN A 114 14.88 7.32 -22.64
N GLN A 115 13.97 7.48 -21.68
CA GLN A 115 13.61 8.75 -21.07
C GLN A 115 13.58 8.61 -19.54
N PRO A 116 14.03 9.61 -18.78
CA PRO A 116 14.02 9.55 -17.33
C PRO A 116 12.63 9.30 -16.74
N VAL A 117 12.53 8.37 -15.78
CA VAL A 117 11.28 8.01 -15.07
C VAL A 117 10.87 9.01 -14.00
N ARG A 118 11.77 9.94 -13.65
CA ARG A 118 11.57 10.91 -12.58
C ARG A 118 12.27 12.23 -12.92
N ASN A 119 11.78 13.31 -12.32
CA ASN A 119 12.40 14.63 -12.44
C ASN A 119 13.61 14.73 -11.52
N TYR A 120 14.68 15.35 -12.03
CA TYR A 120 15.90 15.64 -11.29
C TYR A 120 16.12 17.16 -11.23
N PRO A 121 16.79 17.70 -10.19
CA PRO A 121 17.34 16.99 -9.02
C PRO A 121 16.25 16.50 -8.05
N LEU A 122 16.58 15.51 -7.23
CA LEU A 122 15.67 15.01 -6.18
C LEU A 122 15.50 16.06 -5.09
N ARG A 123 14.28 16.18 -4.55
CA ARG A 123 14.01 17.09 -3.43
C ARG A 123 14.73 16.59 -2.17
N PRO A 124 15.18 17.47 -1.27
CA PRO A 124 15.70 17.02 0.01
C PRO A 124 14.59 16.37 0.84
N VAL A 125 14.91 15.26 1.52
CA VAL A 125 14.00 14.57 2.45
C VAL A 125 14.36 14.99 3.86
N ASN A 126 13.47 15.72 4.53
CA ASN A 126 13.67 16.24 5.89
C ASN A 126 12.74 15.56 6.89
N GLU A 127 12.59 14.23 6.78
CA GLU A 127 11.73 13.45 7.68
C GLU A 127 12.57 12.69 8.72
N PRO A 128 12.14 12.67 10.00
CA PRO A 128 12.86 11.95 11.05
C PRO A 128 12.76 10.44 10.83
N ALA A 129 13.75 9.71 11.36
CA ALA A 129 13.71 8.26 11.33
C ALA A 129 12.56 7.73 12.20
N ILE A 130 12.03 6.56 11.88
CA ILE A 130 10.87 5.97 12.55
C ILE A 130 11.09 4.48 12.79
N PHE A 131 10.77 4.01 13.98
CA PHE A 131 10.67 2.57 14.24
C PHE A 131 9.41 2.01 13.58
N VAL A 132 9.58 0.99 12.74
CA VAL A 132 8.46 0.37 12.01
C VAL A 132 7.98 -0.93 12.64
N MET A 133 8.67 -1.44 13.66
CA MET A 133 8.34 -2.65 14.39
C MET A 133 8.77 -2.58 15.86
N GLY A 134 8.25 -3.53 16.65
CA GLY A 134 8.57 -3.67 18.07
C GLY A 134 7.76 -2.71 18.96
N PRO A 135 8.08 -2.67 20.27
CA PRO A 135 7.35 -1.85 21.24
C PRO A 135 7.40 -0.35 20.96
N ARG A 136 8.42 0.09 20.19
CA ARG A 136 8.65 1.49 19.82
C ARG A 136 8.06 1.86 18.47
N GLN A 137 7.26 0.98 17.85
CA GLN A 137 6.67 1.22 16.55
C GLN A 137 5.94 2.57 16.51
N GLY A 138 6.19 3.36 15.47
CA GLY A 138 5.65 4.72 15.30
C GLY A 138 6.46 5.83 16.00
N GLN A 139 7.40 5.50 16.88
CA GLN A 139 8.25 6.49 17.53
C GLN A 139 9.22 7.11 16.51
N LYS A 140 9.20 8.44 16.44
CA LYS A 140 10.13 9.24 15.62
C LYS A 140 11.44 9.47 16.38
N VAL A 141 12.56 9.43 15.67
CA VAL A 141 13.91 9.74 16.15
C VAL A 141 14.37 11.00 15.45
N PHE A 142 14.53 12.07 16.22
CA PHE A 142 15.04 13.33 15.73
C PHE A 142 16.57 13.35 15.82
N PRO A 143 17.29 13.74 14.74
CA PRO A 143 18.73 13.94 14.80
C PRO A 143 19.10 14.92 15.91
N GLY A 144 19.98 14.54 16.84
CA GLY A 144 20.45 15.38 17.95
C GLY A 144 19.73 15.19 19.29
N GLN A 145 18.75 14.27 19.40
CA GLN A 145 18.09 13.92 20.66
C GLN A 145 18.66 12.65 21.31
N GLU A 146 19.96 12.40 21.16
CA GLU A 146 20.64 11.32 21.88
C GLU A 146 21.17 11.91 23.19
N GLY A 147 20.30 11.93 24.23
CA GLY A 147 20.72 12.29 25.59
C GLY A 147 19.79 13.17 26.43
N ALA A 148 18.62 13.60 25.95
CA ALA A 148 17.70 14.36 26.80
C ALA A 148 16.77 13.41 27.59
N PRO A 149 16.90 13.28 28.93
CA PRO A 149 15.94 12.53 29.72
C PRO A 149 14.58 13.24 29.63
N MET A 150 13.55 12.50 29.25
CA MET A 150 12.16 12.96 29.31
C MET A 150 11.81 13.25 30.77
N PRO A 151 11.56 14.51 31.18
CA PRO A 151 11.12 14.77 32.54
C PRO A 151 9.67 14.31 32.68
N HIS A 152 9.45 13.38 33.60
CA HIS A 152 8.14 13.10 34.17
C HIS A 152 7.59 14.40 34.78
N GLY A 153 6.28 14.66 34.64
CA GLY A 153 5.61 15.87 35.18
C GLY A 153 5.69 16.00 36.71
N PRO A 154 4.98 16.95 37.40
CA PRO A 154 3.91 17.86 36.98
C PRO A 154 4.12 19.34 37.42
N GLY A 155 3.35 20.30 36.88
CA GLY A 155 3.22 21.65 37.44
C GLY A 155 3.31 22.81 36.44
N ARG A 156 2.23 23.59 36.32
CA ARG A 156 2.22 25.00 35.82
C ARG A 156 2.95 25.92 36.84
N PRO A 157 3.22 27.24 36.62
CA PRO A 157 2.81 28.16 35.53
C PRO A 157 3.95 29.07 34.98
N GLY A 158 3.74 29.78 33.87
CA GLY A 158 4.62 30.89 33.49
C GLY A 158 4.50 31.40 32.05
N MET A 159 3.85 32.54 31.88
CA MET A 159 3.98 33.43 30.72
C MET A 159 5.43 33.90 30.56
N SER A 160 5.97 33.90 29.33
CA SER A 160 6.91 34.94 28.90
C SER A 160 7.06 34.97 27.37
N TYR A 161 6.56 36.04 26.77
CA TYR A 161 7.04 36.56 25.50
C TYR A 161 8.48 37.06 25.71
N GLY A 162 9.42 36.62 24.87
CA GLY A 162 10.79 37.15 24.91
C GLY A 162 11.70 36.50 23.87
N VAL A 163 11.76 37.09 22.68
CA VAL A 163 12.89 36.92 21.77
C VAL A 163 14.11 37.61 22.37
N PRO A 164 15.28 36.98 22.41
CA PRO A 164 16.46 37.69 21.90
C PRO A 164 17.50 36.77 21.24
N GLY A 165 17.99 37.22 20.08
CA GLY A 165 19.33 36.90 19.60
C GLY A 165 19.40 36.14 18.28
N MET A 166 19.44 36.87 17.16
CA MET A 166 20.47 36.73 16.11
C MET A 166 20.21 37.73 14.95
N PRO A 167 21.26 38.20 14.24
CA PRO A 167 21.28 39.48 13.54
C PRO A 167 20.59 39.44 12.17
N ILE A 168 19.95 40.57 11.85
CA ILE A 168 19.39 40.88 10.53
C ILE A 168 20.52 41.36 9.62
N PRO A 169 20.59 40.87 8.37
CA PRO A 169 20.88 41.75 7.26
C PRO A 169 19.80 41.60 6.18
N GLY A 170 19.11 42.69 5.85
CA GLY A 170 18.29 42.78 4.64
C GLY A 170 16.99 43.54 4.84
N ASN A 171 16.90 44.71 4.20
CA ASN A 171 15.74 45.60 4.22
C ASN A 171 14.41 44.88 3.91
N PRO A 172 13.36 45.01 4.75
CA PRO A 172 12.04 44.40 4.51
C PRO A 172 11.35 44.94 3.24
N GLN A 173 11.70 46.15 2.81
CA GLN A 173 11.19 46.77 1.58
C GLN A 173 11.59 45.99 0.30
N ALA A 174 12.77 45.37 0.27
CA ALA A 174 13.27 44.65 -0.90
C ALA A 174 12.56 43.29 -1.10
N MET A 175 12.19 42.64 0.00
CA MET A 175 11.44 41.38 -0.03
C MET A 175 10.00 41.59 -0.55
N LEU A 176 9.38 42.72 -0.19
CA LEU A 176 8.04 43.07 -0.70
C LEU A 176 8.07 43.45 -2.19
N ALA A 177 9.12 44.14 -2.65
CA ALA A 177 9.30 44.47 -4.07
C ALA A 177 9.53 43.20 -4.93
N GLN A 178 10.25 42.20 -4.42
CA GLN A 178 10.44 40.92 -5.09
C GLN A 178 9.14 40.12 -5.19
N GLN A 179 8.30 40.16 -4.15
CA GLN A 179 6.99 39.50 -4.16
C GLN A 179 6.02 40.17 -5.17
N ASN A 180 6.03 41.50 -5.25
CA ASN A 180 5.19 42.24 -6.21
C ASN A 180 5.63 42.02 -7.67
N SER A 181 6.93 41.98 -7.95
CA SER A 181 7.45 41.69 -9.30
C SER A 181 7.06 40.29 -9.79
N ASN A 182 7.05 39.30 -8.89
CA ASN A 182 6.70 37.93 -9.24
C ASN A 182 5.19 37.76 -9.52
N MET A 183 4.36 38.58 -8.86
CA MET A 183 2.91 38.62 -9.09
C MET A 183 2.57 39.28 -10.43
N GLU A 184 3.22 40.41 -10.77
CA GLU A 184 3.02 41.12 -12.04
C GLU A 184 3.47 40.29 -13.25
N ALA A 185 4.55 39.50 -13.11
CA ALA A 185 5.02 38.58 -14.14
C ALA A 185 4.02 37.44 -14.45
N LEU A 186 3.32 36.96 -13.42
CA LEU A 186 2.29 35.91 -13.57
C LEU A 186 1.02 36.48 -14.24
N GLU A 187 0.68 37.73 -13.94
CA GLU A 187 -0.48 38.41 -14.50
C GLU A 187 -0.30 38.76 -15.99
N ARG A 188 0.91 39.18 -16.41
CA ARG A 188 1.25 39.34 -17.85
C ARG A 188 1.22 38.03 -18.62
N ARG A 189 1.60 36.90 -18.00
CA ARG A 189 1.50 35.57 -18.63
C ARG A 189 0.04 35.15 -18.81
N ARG A 190 -0.82 35.52 -17.86
CA ARG A 190 -2.27 35.26 -17.92
C ARG A 190 -2.96 36.10 -18.99
N GLN A 191 -2.59 37.37 -19.16
CA GLN A 191 -3.14 38.22 -20.23
C GLN A 191 -2.73 37.75 -21.64
N ARG A 192 -1.51 37.23 -21.83
CA ARG A 192 -1.08 36.63 -23.12
C ARG A 192 -1.78 35.31 -23.46
N ALA A 193 -2.24 34.55 -22.47
CA ALA A 193 -2.97 33.31 -22.69
C ALA A 193 -4.42 33.55 -23.15
N VAL A 194 -5.02 34.70 -22.81
CA VAL A 194 -6.40 35.02 -23.21
C VAL A 194 -6.48 35.53 -24.67
N SER A 195 -5.42 36.16 -25.21
CA SER A 195 -5.44 36.65 -26.60
C SER A 195 -5.14 35.57 -27.67
N MET A 196 -4.64 34.40 -27.30
CA MET A 196 -4.33 33.28 -28.22
C MET A 196 -5.40 32.17 -28.21
N GLY A 197 -6.48 32.33 -27.45
CA GLY A 197 -7.53 31.30 -27.31
C GLY A 197 -8.76 31.47 -28.20
N GLN A 198 -8.89 32.56 -28.98
CA GLN A 198 -10.12 32.87 -29.71
C GLN A 198 -10.14 32.46 -31.19
N GLN A 199 -9.10 31.84 -31.73
CA GLN A 199 -9.04 31.52 -33.18
C GLN A 199 -9.04 30.03 -33.56
N GLN A 200 -9.14 29.09 -32.61
CA GLN A 200 -9.09 27.66 -32.93
C GLN A 200 -10.32 26.83 -32.52
N ALA A 201 -11.39 27.46 -32.05
CA ALA A 201 -12.61 26.76 -31.62
C ALA A 201 -13.68 26.62 -32.74
N ALA A 202 -13.31 26.64 -34.02
CA ALA A 202 -14.27 26.61 -35.14
C ALA A 202 -14.11 25.41 -36.10
N ALA A 203 -13.26 24.43 -35.81
CA ALA A 203 -13.09 23.28 -36.71
C ALA A 203 -12.85 21.99 -35.92
N ARG A 204 -13.93 21.26 -35.64
CA ARG A 204 -14.06 19.78 -35.61
C ARG A 204 -15.39 19.41 -34.96
N ILE A 205 -16.45 19.50 -35.76
CA ILE A 205 -17.63 18.66 -35.63
C ILE A 205 -17.32 17.44 -36.49
N VAL A 206 -17.14 16.28 -35.87
CA VAL A 206 -17.39 14.96 -36.47
C VAL A 206 -17.93 14.10 -35.34
N GLU A 207 -19.20 13.72 -35.46
CA GLU A 207 -19.80 12.60 -34.74
C GLU A 207 -19.11 11.31 -35.17
N GLU A 208 -18.76 10.46 -34.22
CA GLU A 208 -18.93 9.00 -34.33
C GLU A 208 -18.62 8.37 -32.96
N ASP A 209 -19.65 7.77 -32.37
CA ASP A 209 -19.62 6.60 -31.50
C ASP A 209 -18.69 6.62 -30.27
N ASP A 210 -19.22 6.94 -29.09
CA ASP A 210 -18.75 6.26 -27.88
C ASP A 210 -19.81 6.23 -26.76
N SER A 211 -20.36 5.05 -26.56
CA SER A 211 -21.21 4.64 -25.44
C SER A 211 -20.41 4.56 -24.11
N ALA A 212 -19.45 5.45 -23.87
CA ALA A 212 -18.44 5.31 -22.81
C ALA A 212 -18.34 6.47 -21.80
N ASP A 213 -19.15 7.52 -21.92
CA ASP A 213 -18.82 8.80 -21.27
C ASP A 213 -19.72 9.30 -20.14
N GLU A 214 -20.61 8.48 -19.57
CA GLU A 214 -21.26 8.91 -18.32
C GLU A 214 -20.25 9.05 -17.16
N SER A 215 -19.10 8.36 -17.20
CA SER A 215 -17.99 8.54 -16.25
C SER A 215 -17.05 9.71 -16.55
N GLU A 216 -17.06 10.27 -17.77
CA GLU A 216 -16.22 11.42 -18.14
C GLU A 216 -16.92 12.78 -17.94
N THR A 217 -18.22 12.79 -17.65
CA THR A 217 -18.96 14.06 -17.41
C THR A 217 -18.56 14.79 -16.12
N ILE A 218 -17.87 14.15 -15.16
CA ILE A 218 -17.35 14.84 -13.98
C ILE A 218 -16.03 15.54 -14.35
N SER A 219 -16.16 16.82 -14.71
CA SER A 219 -15.02 17.71 -14.91
C SER A 219 -14.04 17.63 -13.75
N THR A 220 -12.75 17.50 -14.06
CA THR A 220 -11.64 17.52 -13.09
C THR A 220 -11.71 18.72 -12.13
N ARG A 221 -12.23 19.86 -12.62
CA ARG A 221 -12.52 21.05 -11.80
C ARG A 221 -13.57 20.77 -10.74
N THR A 222 -14.68 20.13 -11.09
CA THR A 222 -15.76 19.78 -10.16
C THR A 222 -15.27 18.82 -9.10
N LEU A 223 -14.51 17.80 -9.48
CA LEU A 223 -13.94 16.83 -8.54
C LEU A 223 -12.94 17.48 -7.58
N ALA A 224 -12.08 18.40 -8.06
CA ALA A 224 -11.19 19.18 -7.21
C ALA A 224 -11.95 20.08 -6.23
N LEU A 225 -13.04 20.72 -6.67
CA LEU A 225 -13.87 21.60 -5.85
C LEU A 225 -14.62 20.82 -4.76
N THR A 226 -15.15 19.63 -5.09
CA THR A 226 -15.78 18.74 -4.12
C THR A 226 -14.79 18.21 -3.08
N ARG A 227 -13.56 17.86 -3.50
CA ARG A 227 -12.48 17.47 -2.58
C ARG A 227 -12.08 18.61 -1.66
N TYR A 228 -11.94 19.82 -2.20
CA TYR A 228 -11.60 21.00 -1.41
C TYR A 228 -12.68 21.30 -0.37
N ARG A 229 -13.97 21.33 -0.76
CA ARG A 229 -15.08 21.58 0.18
C ARG A 229 -15.15 20.55 1.30
N ARG A 230 -15.16 19.25 0.96
CA ARG A 230 -15.19 18.18 1.97
C ARG A 230 -14.00 18.25 2.92
N ASN A 231 -12.79 18.50 2.39
CA ASN A 231 -11.61 18.62 3.24
C ASN A 231 -11.66 19.86 4.13
N HIS A 232 -12.19 20.97 3.62
CA HIS A 232 -12.32 22.21 4.38
C HIS A 232 -13.39 22.09 5.47
N GLU A 233 -14.54 21.47 5.18
CA GLU A 233 -15.57 21.14 6.16
C GLU A 233 -15.01 20.24 7.27
N PHE A 234 -14.29 19.19 6.90
CA PHE A 234 -13.64 18.29 7.86
C PHE A 234 -12.62 19.01 8.75
N MET A 235 -11.76 19.86 8.18
CA MET A 235 -10.80 20.63 8.97
C MET A 235 -11.50 21.60 9.92
N ASN A 236 -12.61 22.21 9.48
CA ASN A 236 -13.41 23.08 10.34
C ASN A 236 -14.02 22.30 11.52
N GLU A 237 -14.55 21.10 11.30
CA GLU A 237 -15.01 20.23 12.38
C GLU A 237 -13.89 19.90 13.37
N VAL A 238 -12.71 19.53 12.88
CA VAL A 238 -11.54 19.27 13.73
C VAL A 238 -11.17 20.49 14.57
N PHE A 239 -11.15 21.69 13.98
CA PHE A 239 -10.87 22.93 14.73
C PHE A 239 -11.96 23.25 15.75
N MET A 240 -13.24 23.05 15.40
CA MET A 240 -14.37 23.23 16.30
C MET A 240 -14.31 22.27 17.50
N TYR A 241 -14.04 20.98 17.26
CA TYR A 241 -13.84 20.00 18.33
C TYR A 241 -12.59 20.27 19.16
N ALA A 242 -11.51 20.77 18.56
CA ALA A 242 -10.29 21.12 19.30
C ALA A 242 -10.47 22.36 20.19
N ALA A 243 -11.23 23.36 19.72
CA ALA A 243 -11.46 24.62 20.42
C ALA A 243 -12.58 24.53 21.46
N PHE A 244 -13.69 23.85 21.13
CA PHE A 244 -14.92 23.83 21.92
C PHE A 244 -15.44 22.42 22.26
N GLY A 245 -14.82 21.38 21.73
CA GLY A 245 -15.21 20.00 22.01
C GLY A 245 -14.91 19.61 23.45
N ASP A 246 -15.85 18.90 24.06
CA ASP A 246 -15.69 18.40 25.41
C ASP A 246 -14.69 17.23 25.40
N LYS A 247 -13.46 17.50 25.87
CA LYS A 247 -12.35 16.53 25.91
C LYS A 247 -12.62 15.36 26.86
N LYS A 248 -13.70 15.42 27.64
CA LYS A 248 -14.18 14.37 28.54
C LYS A 248 -15.38 13.61 28.00
N ALA A 249 -15.84 13.90 26.78
CA ALA A 249 -16.93 13.15 26.18
C ALA A 249 -16.54 11.67 26.06
N ALA A 250 -17.45 10.79 26.47
CA ALA A 250 -17.25 9.35 26.32
C ALA A 250 -17.07 9.02 24.82
N PRO A 251 -16.12 8.13 24.47
CA PRO A 251 -15.95 7.73 23.08
C PRO A 251 -17.27 7.17 22.53
N PRO A 252 -17.59 7.44 21.26
CA PRO A 252 -18.80 6.88 20.66
C PRO A 252 -18.75 5.35 20.79
N PRO A 253 -19.90 4.70 21.02
CA PRO A 253 -19.94 3.25 21.15
C PRO A 253 -19.36 2.60 19.89
N PRO A 254 -18.62 1.49 20.02
CA PRO A 254 -18.03 0.82 18.88
C PRO A 254 -19.11 0.42 17.88
N PRO A 255 -18.82 0.40 16.57
CA PRO A 255 -19.79 0.10 15.53
C PRO A 255 -20.43 -1.29 15.68
N PHE A 256 -19.78 -2.20 16.42
CA PHE A 256 -20.31 -3.53 16.71
C PHE A 256 -21.19 -3.60 17.96
N SER A 257 -21.38 -2.49 18.68
CA SER A 257 -22.28 -2.41 19.84
C SER A 257 -23.76 -2.62 19.47
N MET A 258 -24.09 -2.60 18.18
CA MET A 258 -25.40 -3.01 17.65
C MET A 258 -25.63 -4.53 17.74
N PHE A 259 -24.58 -5.33 17.87
CA PHE A 259 -24.66 -6.79 18.04
C PHE A 259 -24.46 -7.15 19.51
N LYS A 260 -25.45 -7.80 20.11
CA LYS A 260 -25.32 -8.36 21.45
C LYS A 260 -24.54 -9.67 21.36
N LEU A 261 -23.50 -9.80 22.17
CA LEU A 261 -22.66 -11.00 22.21
C LEU A 261 -23.48 -12.26 22.52
N SER A 262 -24.45 -12.16 23.44
CA SER A 262 -25.38 -13.24 23.80
C SER A 262 -26.11 -13.83 22.60
N ASP A 263 -26.66 -12.96 21.75
CA ASP A 263 -27.47 -13.37 20.60
C ASP A 263 -26.61 -14.06 19.54
N LEU A 264 -25.32 -13.71 19.47
CA LEU A 264 -24.34 -14.36 18.60
C LEU A 264 -23.93 -15.73 19.15
N GLU A 265 -23.68 -15.83 20.45
CA GLU A 265 -23.34 -17.09 21.13
C GLU A 265 -24.46 -18.12 21.02
N GLU A 266 -25.73 -17.71 21.22
CA GLU A 266 -26.90 -18.58 21.04
C GLU A 266 -27.03 -19.07 19.59
N LYS A 267 -26.82 -18.18 18.61
CA LYS A 267 -26.84 -18.57 17.19
C LYS A 267 -25.71 -19.52 16.84
N VAL A 268 -24.52 -19.31 17.38
CA VAL A 268 -23.38 -20.21 17.20
C VAL A 268 -23.70 -21.58 17.78
N ALA A 269 -24.17 -21.65 19.03
CA ALA A 269 -24.53 -22.92 19.68
C ALA A 269 -25.61 -23.69 18.91
N LYS A 270 -26.64 -23.00 18.43
CA LYS A 270 -27.71 -23.60 17.61
C LYS A 270 -27.15 -24.17 16.31
N LEU A 271 -26.35 -23.39 15.58
CA LEU A 271 -25.78 -23.81 14.30
C LEU A 271 -24.77 -24.96 14.47
N THR A 272 -24.00 -24.99 15.55
CA THR A 272 -23.08 -26.10 15.83
C THR A 272 -23.83 -27.40 16.10
N ALA A 273 -24.94 -27.35 16.86
CA ALA A 273 -25.78 -28.52 17.11
C ALA A 273 -26.43 -29.02 15.81
N GLU A 274 -26.94 -28.11 14.98
CA GLU A 274 -27.55 -28.48 13.68
C GLU A 274 -26.51 -29.11 12.73
N VAL A 275 -25.28 -28.61 12.71
CA VAL A 275 -24.18 -29.19 11.92
C VAL A 275 -23.82 -30.60 12.41
N GLU A 276 -23.82 -30.84 13.72
CA GLU A 276 -23.52 -32.15 14.30
C GLU A 276 -24.63 -33.17 13.99
N ASP A 277 -25.90 -32.77 14.11
CA ASP A 277 -27.06 -33.57 13.71
C ASP A 277 -27.07 -33.91 12.21
N LEU A 278 -26.68 -32.96 11.36
CA LEU A 278 -26.59 -33.21 9.93
C LEU A 278 -25.43 -34.16 9.59
N LYS A 279 -24.30 -34.05 10.31
CA LYS A 279 -23.18 -34.97 10.16
C LYS A 279 -23.55 -36.39 10.59
N SER A 280 -24.22 -36.56 11.73
CA SER A 280 -24.67 -37.88 12.20
C SER A 280 -25.69 -38.50 11.25
N LYS A 281 -26.68 -37.73 10.78
CA LYS A 281 -27.65 -38.17 9.76
C LYS A 281 -26.98 -38.51 8.41
N SER A 282 -25.87 -37.85 8.07
CA SER A 282 -25.11 -38.17 6.86
C SER A 282 -24.28 -39.44 7.02
N ALA A 283 -23.70 -39.68 8.19
CA ALA A 283 -22.94 -40.88 8.51
C ALA A 283 -23.86 -42.11 8.53
N ALA A 284 -25.01 -42.04 9.20
CA ALA A 284 -26.01 -43.10 9.22
C ALA A 284 -26.53 -43.43 7.81
N ARG A 285 -26.72 -42.42 6.94
CA ARG A 285 -27.10 -42.65 5.53
C ARG A 285 -26.00 -43.34 4.72
N LYS A 286 -24.74 -43.01 4.98
CA LYS A 286 -23.59 -43.68 4.33
C LYS A 286 -23.45 -45.13 4.81
N GLU A 287 -23.64 -45.38 6.09
CA GLU A 287 -23.61 -46.74 6.66
C GLU A 287 -24.77 -47.58 6.13
N ALA A 288 -26.00 -47.05 6.10
CA ALA A 288 -27.14 -47.74 5.51
C ALA A 288 -26.94 -48.05 4.02
N ALA A 289 -26.37 -47.12 3.25
CA ALA A 289 -26.03 -47.35 1.85
C ALA A 289 -24.92 -48.40 1.67
N ALA A 290 -23.94 -48.44 2.57
CA ALA A 290 -22.87 -49.44 2.56
C ALA A 290 -23.38 -50.85 2.92
N SER A 291 -24.26 -50.96 3.91
CA SER A 291 -24.90 -52.23 4.31
C SER A 291 -25.83 -52.76 3.22
N ALA A 292 -26.64 -51.91 2.57
CA ALA A 292 -27.49 -52.30 1.45
C ALA A 292 -26.68 -52.74 0.21
N ALA A 293 -25.51 -52.15 -0.03
CA ALA A 293 -24.59 -52.59 -1.06
C ALA A 293 -23.88 -53.92 -0.72
N GLY A 294 -23.77 -54.26 0.56
CA GLY A 294 -23.30 -55.56 1.04
C GLY A 294 -24.34 -56.67 0.85
N GLU A 295 -25.60 -56.43 1.23
CA GLU A 295 -26.70 -57.41 1.10
C GLU A 295 -26.99 -57.78 -0.37
N LEU A 296 -26.85 -56.85 -1.32
CA LEU A 296 -26.98 -57.14 -2.75
C LEU A 296 -25.85 -58.03 -3.31
N ARG A 297 -24.76 -58.19 -2.58
CA ARG A 297 -23.58 -58.98 -2.98
C ARG A 297 -23.64 -60.43 -2.49
N ASP A 298 -24.48 -60.71 -1.49
CA ASP A 298 -24.59 -62.01 -0.79
C ASP A 298 -25.81 -62.84 -1.22
N VAL A 299 -26.35 -62.63 -2.44
CA VAL A 299 -27.34 -63.56 -3.03
C VAL A 299 -26.60 -64.68 -3.76
N PRO A 300 -26.54 -65.92 -3.23
CA PRO A 300 -25.88 -67.03 -3.91
C PRO A 300 -26.73 -67.50 -5.10
N MET A 301 -26.15 -67.45 -6.30
CA MET A 301 -26.68 -68.08 -7.52
C MET A 301 -26.41 -69.60 -7.51
N ASP A 302 -26.92 -70.33 -6.50
CA ASP A 302 -26.88 -71.79 -6.47
C ASP A 302 -28.30 -72.34 -6.28
N GLY A 303 -28.94 -72.67 -7.41
CA GLY A 303 -30.31 -73.20 -7.41
C GLY A 303 -30.88 -73.62 -8.76
N LEU A 304 -30.07 -73.71 -9.82
CA LEU A 304 -30.49 -74.28 -11.11
C LEU A 304 -29.81 -75.63 -11.33
N ALA A 305 -30.20 -76.62 -10.55
CA ALA A 305 -29.91 -78.02 -10.86
C ALA A 305 -30.80 -78.47 -12.03
N ILE A 306 -30.17 -78.65 -13.18
CA ILE A 306 -30.75 -79.24 -14.39
C ILE A 306 -31.08 -80.71 -14.07
N ALA A 307 -32.37 -81.06 -14.07
CA ALA A 307 -32.81 -82.44 -14.09
C ALA A 307 -32.76 -82.95 -15.54
N GLU A 308 -31.68 -83.64 -15.91
CA GLU A 308 -31.69 -84.53 -17.08
C GLU A 308 -32.38 -85.83 -16.69
N THR A 309 -33.63 -86.00 -17.09
CA THR A 309 -34.26 -87.32 -17.17
C THR A 309 -33.98 -87.93 -18.54
N THR A 310 -33.44 -89.14 -18.48
CA THR A 310 -33.13 -90.07 -19.55
C THR A 310 -34.37 -90.57 -20.30
N ALA A 311 -34.31 -90.55 -21.64
CA ALA A 311 -34.81 -91.58 -22.57
C ALA A 311 -34.45 -91.19 -24.01
#